data_AF-A0A2I0AK45-F1
#
_entry.id   AF-A0A2I0AK45-F1
#
_cell.length_a   1.000
_cell.length_b   1.000
_cell.length_c   1.000
_cell.angle_alpha   90.00
_cell.angle_beta   90.00
_cell.angle_gamma   90.00
#
_symmetry.space_group_name_H-M   'P 1'
#
loop_
_entity.id
_entity.type
_entity.pdbx_description
1 polymer ?
#
loop_
_entity_poly.entity_id
_entity_poly.type
_entity_poly.pdbx_seq_one_letter_code
_entity_poly.pdbx_strand_id
1 'polypeptide(L)'
;MGESRSAPLGFAFFLIIRTLAFFCFPLSTAGIRKGVGLPHKILCQNTVQGRYLLVDDNGYVCTALSVDSWTRCCPEIGERFSCLGCNLVSNCCNSYEYCVSCCLNPSRTQKDLVVNLKIAKPVTSGNYSSIFDFCAGRCRHNSASVVHENAYASDFHHCYFLEKNTNGVGETNFESRLAGINIIIGRQGESCSSACKSKGKSCVSNKLSVLNKCEMLERYMRCKGSCFASTGADQPAEVVDDAPKQTNPGACLYTEQETLLSCAGTHQHTRRLCPCA
;
A
#
# COMPACT_ATOMS: atom_id res chain seq x y z
N MET A 1 -71.23 73.35 -17.70
CA MET A 1 -71.48 72.41 -16.59
C MET A 1 -72.04 71.15 -17.24
N GLY A 2 -71.24 70.14 -17.60
CA GLY A 2 -70.46 69.26 -16.70
C GLY A 2 -71.46 68.35 -15.99
N GLU A 3 -71.59 67.05 -16.23
CA GLU A 3 -70.58 66.01 -16.44
C GLU A 3 -71.20 64.80 -17.17
N SER A 4 -70.44 64.27 -18.13
CA SER A 4 -70.62 62.93 -18.69
C SER A 4 -70.06 61.91 -17.68
N ARG A 5 -70.85 60.93 -17.24
CA ARG A 5 -70.35 59.77 -16.49
C ARG A 5 -70.45 58.51 -17.35
N SER A 6 -69.34 58.26 -18.03
CA SER A 6 -68.95 56.99 -18.65
C SER A 6 -69.04 55.85 -17.64
N ALA A 7 -69.81 54.81 -17.98
CA ALA A 7 -69.78 53.53 -17.28
C ALA A 7 -68.40 52.88 -17.41
N PRO A 8 -67.85 52.22 -16.36
CA PRO A 8 -66.53 51.62 -16.44
C PRO A 8 -66.61 50.31 -17.22
N LEU A 9 -66.26 50.35 -18.51
CA LEU A 9 -66.01 49.16 -19.33
C LEU A 9 -64.88 48.25 -18.77
N GLY A 10 -64.22 48.65 -17.68
CA GLY A 10 -63.10 47.91 -17.08
C GLY A 10 -63.51 46.67 -16.28
N PHE A 11 -64.67 46.65 -15.61
CA PHE A 11 -64.98 45.57 -14.66
C PHE A 11 -65.34 44.23 -15.32
N ALA A 12 -65.98 44.26 -16.48
CA ALA A 12 -66.33 43.05 -17.23
C ALA A 12 -65.11 42.42 -17.94
N PHE A 13 -64.13 43.24 -18.35
CA PHE A 13 -62.92 42.76 -19.04
C PHE A 13 -61.97 42.02 -18.09
N PHE A 14 -61.88 42.45 -16.83
CA PHE A 14 -61.05 41.78 -15.81
C PHE A 14 -61.59 40.40 -15.39
N LEU A 15 -62.90 40.16 -15.46
CA LEU A 15 -63.49 38.86 -15.16
C LEU A 15 -63.30 37.86 -16.31
N ILE A 16 -63.35 38.31 -17.56
CA ILE A 16 -63.14 37.46 -18.74
C ILE A 16 -61.65 37.09 -18.91
N ILE A 17 -60.72 38.00 -18.59
CA ILE A 17 -59.28 37.70 -18.59
C ILE A 17 -58.93 36.69 -17.49
N ARG A 18 -59.58 36.74 -16.31
CA ARG A 18 -59.36 35.76 -15.25
C ARG A 18 -59.92 34.37 -15.56
N THR A 19 -61.00 34.26 -16.34
CA THR A 19 -61.54 32.95 -16.75
C THR A 19 -60.78 32.34 -17.93
N LEU A 20 -60.24 33.15 -18.85
CA LEU A 20 -59.38 32.66 -19.94
C LEU A 20 -57.95 32.31 -19.48
N ALA A 21 -57.44 32.93 -18.42
CA ALA A 21 -56.16 32.56 -17.82
C ALA A 21 -56.22 31.26 -16.98
N PHE A 22 -57.42 30.79 -16.61
CA PHE A 22 -57.59 29.56 -15.82
C PHE A 22 -57.64 28.29 -16.68
N PHE A 23 -57.91 28.41 -17.98
CA PHE A 23 -58.02 27.28 -18.91
C PHE A 23 -56.78 27.05 -19.79
N CYS A 24 -55.71 27.83 -19.61
CA CYS A 24 -54.47 27.70 -20.39
C CYS A 24 -53.27 27.25 -19.54
N PHE A 25 -53.51 26.64 -18.38
CA PHE A 25 -52.48 25.81 -17.76
C PHE A 25 -52.52 24.45 -18.46
N PRO A 26 -51.48 24.06 -19.22
CA PRO A 26 -51.36 22.65 -19.57
C PRO A 26 -51.41 21.88 -18.26
N LEU A 27 -52.33 20.93 -18.20
CA LEU A 27 -52.40 19.95 -17.13
C LEU A 27 -51.02 19.30 -17.10
N SER A 28 -50.17 19.74 -16.17
CA SER A 28 -48.87 19.13 -15.94
C SER A 28 -49.18 17.70 -15.55
N THR A 29 -49.14 16.79 -16.53
CA THR A 29 -49.06 15.37 -16.27
C THR A 29 -47.76 15.20 -15.50
N ALA A 30 -47.86 15.20 -14.17
CA ALA A 30 -46.83 14.70 -13.29
C ALA A 30 -46.73 13.19 -13.55
N GLY A 31 -46.13 12.83 -14.68
CA GLY A 31 -45.52 11.53 -14.84
C GLY A 31 -44.46 11.48 -13.78
N ILE A 32 -44.75 10.79 -12.68
CA ILE A 32 -43.76 10.42 -11.67
C ILE A 32 -42.76 9.51 -12.39
N ARG A 33 -41.75 10.11 -13.04
CA ARG A 33 -40.51 9.40 -13.35
C ARG A 33 -39.87 9.10 -12.01
N LYS A 34 -40.18 7.92 -11.45
CA LYS A 34 -39.31 7.26 -10.49
C LYS A 34 -37.96 7.08 -11.17
N GLY A 35 -36.97 7.90 -10.84
CA GLY A 35 -35.60 7.68 -11.30
C GLY A 35 -34.80 8.90 -11.75
N VAL A 36 -35.03 10.09 -11.22
CA VAL A 36 -33.98 11.12 -11.23
C VAL A 36 -33.71 11.51 -9.79
N GLY A 37 -32.99 10.66 -9.07
CA GLY A 37 -32.20 11.18 -7.96
C GLY A 37 -31.30 12.26 -8.54
N LEU A 38 -31.27 13.45 -7.94
CA LEU A 38 -30.15 14.37 -8.22
C LEU A 38 -28.87 13.52 -8.11
N PRO A 39 -27.96 13.57 -9.09
CA PRO A 39 -26.70 12.86 -8.95
C PRO A 39 -26.08 13.41 -7.67
N HIS A 40 -26.03 12.58 -6.64
CA HIS A 40 -25.34 12.91 -5.41
C HIS A 40 -23.92 13.23 -5.86
N LYS A 41 -23.58 14.52 -5.91
CA LYS A 41 -22.31 14.97 -6.49
C LYS A 41 -21.21 14.30 -5.68
N ILE A 42 -20.57 13.31 -6.28
CA ILE A 42 -19.47 12.57 -5.66
C ILE A 42 -18.31 13.56 -5.62
N LEU A 43 -18.17 14.24 -4.49
CA LEU A 43 -17.02 15.06 -4.20
C LEU A 43 -15.90 14.12 -3.80
N CYS A 44 -14.80 14.12 -4.54
CA CYS A 44 -13.64 13.32 -4.19
C CYS A 44 -12.86 13.94 -3.04
N GLN A 45 -12.34 13.09 -2.17
CA GLN A 45 -11.23 13.49 -1.31
C GLN A 45 -9.94 13.38 -2.10
N ASN A 46 -8.97 14.25 -1.84
CA ASN A 46 -7.67 14.15 -2.49
C ASN A 46 -6.55 14.65 -1.56
N THR A 47 -5.30 14.37 -1.92
CA THR A 47 -4.18 14.57 -1.01
C THR A 47 -3.80 16.03 -0.77
N VAL A 48 -4.28 17.03 -1.55
CA VAL A 48 -4.09 18.52 -1.54
C VAL A 48 -2.67 19.09 -1.25
N GLN A 49 -1.77 18.31 -0.66
CA GLN A 49 -0.51 18.71 -0.06
C GLN A 49 0.66 18.60 -1.03
N GLY A 50 0.51 17.85 -2.12
CA GLY A 50 1.54 17.68 -3.14
C GLY A 50 1.75 18.96 -3.96
N ARG A 51 3.02 19.28 -4.26
CA ARG A 51 3.36 20.49 -5.03
C ARG A 51 2.99 20.39 -6.52
N TYR A 52 3.07 19.20 -7.09
CA TYR A 52 2.92 18.97 -8.53
C TYR A 52 1.87 17.91 -8.85
N LEU A 53 1.84 16.85 -8.04
CA LEU A 53 0.93 15.72 -8.16
C LEU A 53 -0.05 15.72 -7.00
N LEU A 54 -1.19 15.10 -7.20
CA LEU A 54 -2.14 14.74 -6.16
C LEU A 54 -2.84 13.44 -6.55
N VAL A 55 -3.45 12.81 -5.57
CA VAL A 55 -4.25 11.60 -5.77
C VAL A 55 -5.60 11.76 -5.11
N ASP A 56 -6.64 11.27 -5.79
CA ASP A 56 -8.00 11.24 -5.26
C ASP A 56 -8.34 9.92 -4.56
N ASP A 57 -9.49 9.85 -3.89
CA ASP A 57 -10.01 8.66 -3.22
C ASP A 57 -10.46 7.56 -4.18
N ASN A 58 -10.62 7.88 -5.46
CA ASN A 58 -10.78 6.88 -6.52
C ASN A 58 -9.45 6.18 -6.86
N GLY A 59 -8.31 6.78 -6.50
CA GLY A 59 -6.97 6.22 -6.69
C GLY A 59 -6.28 6.67 -7.97
N TYR A 60 -6.76 7.73 -8.63
CA TYR A 60 -6.11 8.33 -9.79
C TYR A 60 -5.10 9.39 -9.36
N VAL A 61 -3.91 9.37 -9.97
CA VAL A 61 -2.87 10.38 -9.77
C VAL A 61 -2.94 11.37 -10.91
N CYS A 62 -3.00 12.66 -10.60
CA CYS A 62 -3.01 13.70 -11.61
C CYS A 62 -2.24 14.94 -11.15
N THR A 63 -2.02 15.86 -12.08
CA THR A 63 -1.38 17.13 -11.74
C THR A 63 -2.35 18.07 -11.03
N ALA A 64 -1.83 19.01 -10.23
CA ALA A 64 -2.64 20.02 -9.56
C ALA A 64 -3.53 20.85 -10.52
N LEU A 65 -3.12 20.99 -11.78
CA LEU A 65 -3.84 21.75 -12.80
C LEU A 65 -4.96 20.96 -13.48
N SER A 66 -4.89 19.63 -13.44
CA SER A 66 -5.85 18.74 -14.12
C SER A 66 -7.05 18.34 -13.27
N VAL A 67 -7.10 18.75 -11.99
CA VAL A 67 -8.21 18.43 -11.10
C VAL A 67 -9.47 19.19 -11.48
N ASP A 68 -10.59 18.49 -11.47
CA ASP A 68 -11.88 19.12 -11.71
C ASP A 68 -12.22 20.09 -10.58
N SER A 69 -12.55 21.34 -10.95
CA SER A 69 -12.80 22.41 -9.98
C SER A 69 -14.05 22.15 -9.14
N TRP A 70 -15.00 21.40 -9.68
CA TRP A 70 -16.31 21.19 -9.10
C TRP A 70 -16.37 19.93 -8.22
N THR A 71 -15.85 18.81 -8.70
CA THR A 71 -15.86 17.50 -8.03
C THR A 71 -14.59 17.23 -7.22
N ARG A 72 -13.51 18.00 -7.45
CA ARG A 72 -12.18 17.79 -6.85
C ARG A 72 -11.54 16.44 -7.18
N CYS A 73 -12.08 15.70 -8.14
CA CYS A 73 -11.55 14.42 -8.59
C CYS A 73 -10.44 14.61 -9.63
N CYS A 74 -9.53 13.64 -9.72
CA CYS A 74 -8.65 13.52 -10.86
C CYS A 74 -9.43 13.03 -12.08
N PRO A 75 -9.00 13.40 -13.30
CA PRO A 75 -9.57 12.82 -14.51
C PRO A 75 -9.25 11.32 -14.54
N GLU A 76 -10.19 10.51 -15.00
CA GLU A 76 -10.04 9.05 -15.12
C GLU A 76 -9.16 8.67 -16.32
N ILE A 77 -7.93 9.20 -16.35
CA ILE A 77 -6.97 9.04 -17.43
C ILE A 77 -5.73 8.37 -16.85
N GLY A 78 -5.36 7.21 -17.43
CA GLY A 78 -4.19 6.44 -17.02
C GLY A 78 -4.52 5.29 -16.07
N GLU A 79 -3.50 4.78 -15.37
CA GLU A 79 -3.64 3.64 -14.50
C GLU A 79 -4.21 4.02 -13.12
N ARG A 80 -5.29 3.36 -12.74
CA ARG A 80 -5.85 3.44 -11.39
C ARG A 80 -4.96 2.69 -10.41
N PHE A 81 -4.72 3.29 -9.24
CA PHE A 81 -3.86 2.73 -8.19
C PHE A 81 -2.41 2.52 -8.65
N SER A 82 -1.85 3.47 -9.38
CA SER A 82 -0.49 3.38 -9.90
C SER A 82 0.53 3.30 -8.75
N CYS A 83 1.43 2.33 -8.86
CA CYS A 83 2.54 2.11 -7.93
C CYS A 83 3.88 2.58 -8.50
N LEU A 84 3.88 3.58 -9.39
CA LEU A 84 5.11 4.09 -9.99
C LEU A 84 6.06 4.63 -8.90
N GLY A 85 7.33 4.21 -8.93
CA GLY A 85 8.30 4.59 -7.90
C GLY A 85 8.08 3.94 -6.53
N CYS A 86 7.30 2.86 -6.47
CA CYS A 86 7.11 2.06 -5.26
C CYS A 86 7.89 0.74 -5.32
N ASN A 87 8.57 0.41 -4.22
CA ASN A 87 9.06 -0.94 -3.97
C ASN A 87 7.93 -1.76 -3.31
N LEU A 88 7.38 -2.70 -4.07
CA LEU A 88 6.25 -3.53 -3.64
C LEU A 88 6.61 -4.55 -2.54
N VAL A 89 7.90 -4.81 -2.32
CA VAL A 89 8.37 -5.71 -1.25
C VAL A 89 8.34 -4.97 0.09
N SER A 90 8.90 -3.76 0.14
CA SER A 90 8.89 -2.94 1.35
C SER A 90 7.58 -2.17 1.55
N ASN A 91 6.72 -2.10 0.53
CA ASN A 91 5.52 -1.26 0.50
C ASN A 91 5.84 0.21 0.81
N CYS A 92 6.98 0.67 0.28
CA CYS A 92 7.48 2.02 0.40
C CYS A 92 7.72 2.61 -0.99
N CYS A 93 7.53 3.91 -1.12
CA CYS A 93 7.65 4.67 -2.35
C CYS A 93 8.52 5.90 -2.14
N ASN A 94 9.09 6.41 -3.23
CA ASN A 94 9.84 7.66 -3.25
C ASN A 94 8.96 8.91 -3.45
N SER A 95 7.67 8.72 -3.75
CA SER A 95 6.66 9.80 -3.87
C SER A 95 5.45 9.50 -2.98
N TYR A 96 4.99 10.53 -2.30
CA TYR A 96 3.82 10.48 -1.42
C TYR A 96 2.55 10.13 -2.18
N GLU A 97 2.30 10.77 -3.32
CA GLU A 97 1.07 10.61 -4.10
C GLU A 97 0.96 9.20 -4.69
N TYR A 98 2.07 8.66 -5.21
CA TYR A 98 2.12 7.28 -5.69
C TYR A 98 2.04 6.26 -4.54
N CYS A 99 2.57 6.57 -3.35
CA CYS A 99 2.34 5.74 -2.15
C CYS A 99 0.85 5.64 -1.83
N VAL A 100 0.14 6.76 -1.79
CA VAL A 100 -1.29 6.80 -1.48
C VAL A 100 -2.09 6.08 -2.57
N SER A 101 -1.79 6.33 -3.85
CA SER A 101 -2.45 5.63 -4.98
C SER A 101 -2.25 4.12 -4.91
N CYS A 102 -1.01 3.66 -4.71
CA CYS A 102 -0.69 2.23 -4.60
C CYS A 102 -1.35 1.57 -3.38
N CYS A 103 -1.39 2.28 -2.24
CA CYS A 103 -2.02 1.83 -1.01
C CYS A 103 -3.53 1.62 -1.16
N LEU A 104 -4.21 2.46 -1.94
CA LEU A 104 -5.65 2.37 -2.18
C LEU A 104 -6.05 1.10 -2.95
N ASN A 105 -5.09 0.41 -3.58
CA ASN A 105 -5.35 -0.82 -4.30
C ASN A 105 -5.93 -1.91 -3.37
N PRO A 106 -7.12 -2.48 -3.67
CA PRO A 106 -7.72 -3.54 -2.85
C PRO A 106 -6.86 -4.80 -2.72
N SER A 107 -5.99 -5.07 -3.69
CA SER A 107 -5.03 -6.19 -3.62
C SER A 107 -3.88 -5.94 -2.64
N ARG A 108 -3.67 -4.69 -2.20
CA ARG A 108 -2.63 -4.29 -1.24
C ARG A 108 -3.20 -4.05 0.14
N THR A 109 -4.36 -3.40 0.21
CA THR A 109 -4.97 -2.97 1.47
C THR A 109 -6.42 -3.42 1.53
N GLN A 110 -6.73 -4.31 2.49
CA GLN A 110 -8.10 -4.77 2.71
C GLN A 110 -8.88 -3.80 3.60
N LYS A 111 -10.12 -3.48 3.18
CA LYS A 111 -11.00 -2.52 3.88
C LYS A 111 -11.27 -2.89 5.34
N ASP A 112 -11.52 -4.17 5.60
CA ASP A 112 -11.90 -4.68 6.93
C ASP A 112 -10.75 -4.58 7.94
N LEU A 113 -9.51 -4.63 7.44
CA LEU A 113 -8.32 -4.48 8.28
C LEU A 113 -8.11 -3.01 8.66
N VAL A 114 -8.45 -2.05 7.80
CA VAL A 114 -8.12 -0.63 7.98
C VAL A 114 -9.06 0.11 8.91
N VAL A 115 -10.37 -0.07 8.75
CA VAL A 115 -11.39 0.70 9.49
C VAL A 115 -11.33 0.43 11.00
N ASN A 116 -10.76 -0.70 11.40
CA ASN A 116 -10.60 -1.08 12.80
C ASN A 116 -9.28 -0.62 13.43
N LEU A 117 -8.38 0.01 12.66
CA LEU A 117 -7.07 0.44 13.16
C LEU A 117 -7.12 1.85 13.73
N LYS A 118 -6.43 2.01 14.86
CA LYS A 118 -6.20 3.32 15.47
C LYS A 118 -5.22 4.14 14.63
N ILE A 119 -5.48 5.44 14.57
CA ILE A 119 -4.67 6.42 13.85
C ILE A 119 -3.26 6.54 14.47
N ALA A 120 -3.15 6.40 15.79
CA ALA A 120 -1.88 6.44 16.51
C ALA A 120 -1.86 5.51 17.72
N LYS A 121 -0.67 5.34 18.32
CA LYS A 121 -0.42 4.48 19.50
C LYS A 121 -1.22 4.84 20.77
N PRO A 122 -1.47 6.12 21.13
CA PRO A 122 -2.17 6.41 22.38
C PRO A 122 -3.61 5.89 22.38
N VAL A 123 -4.06 5.41 23.54
CA VAL A 123 -5.35 4.72 23.71
C VAL A 123 -6.54 5.62 23.32
N THR A 124 -6.37 6.93 23.45
CA THR A 124 -7.33 7.99 23.10
C THR A 124 -7.46 8.25 21.61
N SER A 125 -6.61 7.67 20.75
CA SER A 125 -6.70 7.86 19.30
C SER A 125 -7.89 7.13 18.70
N GLY A 126 -8.64 7.86 17.88
CA GLY A 126 -9.73 7.30 17.06
C GLY A 126 -9.22 6.40 15.94
N ASN A 127 -10.16 5.77 15.24
CA ASN A 127 -9.91 4.94 14.08
C ASN A 127 -9.94 5.75 12.78
N TYR A 128 -9.37 5.20 11.71
CA TYR A 128 -9.50 5.79 10.37
C TYR A 128 -10.94 5.71 9.86
N SER A 129 -11.43 6.81 9.29
CA SER A 129 -12.79 6.92 8.69
C SER A 129 -12.91 6.20 7.35
N SER A 130 -11.83 6.14 6.57
CA SER A 130 -11.80 5.52 5.25
C SER A 130 -10.43 4.92 4.93
N ILE A 131 -10.36 4.11 3.86
CA ILE A 131 -9.09 3.60 3.32
C ILE A 131 -8.21 4.77 2.84
N PHE A 132 -8.84 5.80 2.28
CA PHE A 132 -8.14 7.00 1.85
C PHE A 132 -7.44 7.70 3.01
N ASP A 133 -8.14 7.94 4.12
CA ASP A 133 -7.55 8.55 5.33
C ASP A 133 -6.40 7.74 5.90
N PHE A 134 -6.53 6.41 5.85
CA PHE A 134 -5.47 5.49 6.24
C PHE A 134 -4.22 5.63 5.36
N CYS A 135 -4.39 5.53 4.04
CA CYS A 135 -3.29 5.62 3.09
C CYS A 135 -2.62 6.99 3.14
N ALA A 136 -3.42 8.08 3.13
CA ALA A 136 -2.93 9.45 3.25
C ALA A 136 -2.17 9.66 4.57
N GLY A 137 -2.69 9.14 5.68
CA GLY A 137 -2.02 9.24 6.98
C GLY A 137 -0.69 8.48 7.04
N ARG A 138 -0.68 7.20 6.62
CA ARG A 138 0.49 6.32 6.73
C ARG A 138 1.63 6.70 5.78
N CYS A 139 1.32 6.99 4.52
CA CYS A 139 2.31 7.41 3.53
C CYS A 139 2.99 8.74 3.90
N ARG A 140 2.34 9.59 4.71
CA ARG A 140 2.86 10.90 5.08
C ARG A 140 3.88 10.84 6.21
N HIS A 141 3.66 10.00 7.21
CA HIS A 141 4.57 9.86 8.36
C HIS A 141 4.61 8.40 8.80
N ASN A 142 5.72 7.72 8.51
CA ASN A 142 5.99 6.39 9.04
C ASN A 142 7.26 6.45 9.91
N SER A 143 7.13 6.13 11.20
CA SER A 143 8.29 6.06 12.09
C SER A 143 9.33 5.03 11.67
N ALA A 144 8.93 3.98 10.94
CA ALA A 144 9.83 2.94 10.46
C ALA A 144 10.77 3.40 9.33
N SER A 145 10.47 4.53 8.66
CA SER A 145 11.30 5.02 7.56
C SER A 145 12.40 5.99 8.02
N VAL A 146 12.55 6.22 9.33
CA VAL A 146 13.47 7.19 9.91
C VAL A 146 14.55 6.49 10.75
N VAL A 147 15.82 6.78 10.46
CA VAL A 147 17.02 6.37 11.20
C VAL A 147 17.49 7.55 12.06
N HIS A 148 17.81 7.26 13.32
CA HIS A 148 18.31 8.26 14.29
C HIS A 148 17.40 9.50 14.39
N GLU A 149 16.08 9.25 14.43
CA GLU A 149 14.98 10.20 14.65
C GLU A 149 14.81 11.32 13.63
N ASN A 150 15.80 11.59 12.76
CA ASN A 150 15.78 12.75 11.84
C ASN A 150 16.33 12.49 10.42
N ALA A 151 16.81 11.28 10.09
CA ALA A 151 17.29 10.94 8.75
C ALA A 151 16.44 9.85 8.12
N TYR A 152 16.05 9.97 6.85
CA TYR A 152 15.36 8.86 6.19
C TYR A 152 16.31 7.69 5.94
N ALA A 153 15.83 6.47 6.15
CA ALA A 153 16.60 5.25 5.91
C ALA A 153 16.97 5.06 4.43
N SER A 154 16.15 5.62 3.54
CA SER A 154 16.23 5.46 2.09
C SER A 154 15.43 6.56 1.40
N ASP A 155 15.67 6.75 0.10
CA ASP A 155 14.81 7.57 -0.76
C ASP A 155 13.36 7.05 -0.78
N PHE A 156 13.14 5.75 -0.52
CA PHE A 156 11.81 5.14 -0.37
C PHE A 156 11.28 5.31 1.06
N HIS A 157 10.81 6.51 1.40
CA HIS A 157 10.40 6.87 2.76
C HIS A 157 8.90 7.05 2.97
N HIS A 158 8.10 7.02 1.89
CA HIS A 158 6.64 7.02 1.98
C HIS A 158 6.13 5.58 2.03
N CYS A 159 5.71 5.11 3.20
CA CYS A 159 5.38 3.70 3.39
C CYS A 159 3.95 3.52 3.92
N TYR A 160 3.21 2.56 3.37
CA TYR A 160 1.82 2.27 3.77
C TYR A 160 1.65 0.94 4.51
N PHE A 161 2.72 0.18 4.73
CA PHE A 161 2.60 -1.07 5.48
C PHE A 161 2.13 -0.81 6.92
N LEU A 162 1.40 -1.78 7.44
CA LEU A 162 1.05 -1.82 8.84
C LEU A 162 2.23 -2.38 9.61
N GLU A 163 2.88 -1.54 10.43
CA GLU A 163 3.51 -2.04 11.66
C GLU A 163 2.41 -2.73 12.45
N LYS A 164 2.33 -4.05 12.32
CA LYS A 164 1.42 -4.82 13.14
C LYS A 164 1.94 -4.64 14.55
N ASN A 165 1.06 -4.18 15.45
CA ASN A 165 1.33 -4.17 16.88
C ASN A 165 2.10 -5.44 17.19
N THR A 166 3.30 -5.26 17.73
CA THR A 166 4.14 -6.32 18.26
C THR A 166 3.34 -7.03 19.34
N ASN A 167 2.55 -8.00 18.89
CA ASN A 167 2.74 -9.41 19.16
C ASN A 167 2.64 -10.13 17.80
N GLY A 168 3.78 -10.28 17.13
CA GLY A 168 4.05 -11.39 16.21
C GLY A 168 3.29 -11.46 14.88
N VAL A 169 3.32 -10.41 14.04
CA VAL A 169 2.65 -10.53 12.72
C VAL A 169 3.47 -9.94 11.54
N GLY A 170 4.74 -9.60 11.72
CA GLY A 170 5.75 -9.86 10.67
C GLY A 170 6.08 -11.37 10.58
N GLU A 171 5.71 -12.10 11.62
CA GLU A 171 5.86 -13.54 11.77
C GLU A 171 4.81 -14.31 10.97
N THR A 172 3.53 -13.95 10.94
CA THR A 172 2.52 -14.90 10.39
C THR A 172 2.62 -15.28 8.91
N ASN A 173 3.31 -14.54 8.03
CA ASN A 173 3.54 -14.97 6.63
C ASN A 173 4.86 -15.73 6.48
N PHE A 174 5.89 -15.39 7.26
CA PHE A 174 7.17 -16.10 7.25
C PHE A 174 7.12 -17.37 8.12
N GLU A 175 6.55 -17.30 9.32
CA GLU A 175 6.26 -18.44 10.19
C GLU A 175 5.24 -19.39 9.59
N SER A 176 4.21 -18.94 8.87
CA SER A 176 3.36 -19.90 8.13
C SER A 176 4.12 -20.56 6.98
N ARG A 177 4.99 -19.82 6.28
CA ARG A 177 5.89 -20.39 5.27
C ARG A 177 6.97 -21.28 5.87
N LEU A 178 7.35 -21.09 7.14
CA LEU A 178 8.36 -21.85 7.86
C LEU A 178 7.74 -22.76 8.93
N ALA A 179 6.44 -23.00 8.87
CA ALA A 179 5.73 -23.84 9.83
C ALA A 179 6.29 -25.26 9.76
N GLY A 180 6.71 -25.80 10.91
CA GLY A 180 7.35 -27.12 10.99
C GLY A 180 8.79 -27.17 10.46
N ILE A 181 9.40 -26.04 10.10
CA ILE A 181 10.80 -25.96 9.66
C ILE A 181 11.69 -25.56 10.83
N ASN A 182 12.69 -26.37 11.11
CA ASN A 182 13.79 -26.06 12.02
C ASN A 182 14.94 -25.44 11.26
N ILE A 183 15.23 -24.18 11.53
CA ILE A 183 16.32 -23.45 10.89
C ILE A 183 17.59 -23.68 11.69
N ILE A 184 18.63 -24.19 11.04
CA ILE A 184 19.94 -24.43 11.67
C ILE A 184 21.05 -23.77 10.87
N ILE A 185 22.16 -23.49 11.54
CA ILE A 185 23.39 -23.03 10.90
C ILE A 185 24.29 -24.25 10.71
N GLY A 186 24.65 -24.55 9.45
CA GLY A 186 25.58 -25.61 9.12
C GLY A 186 27.01 -25.30 9.57
N ARG A 187 27.86 -26.32 9.69
CA ARG A 187 29.29 -26.08 9.90
C ARG A 187 29.92 -25.43 8.66
N GLN A 188 31.09 -24.84 8.84
CA GLN A 188 31.87 -24.34 7.72
C GLN A 188 32.12 -25.44 6.69
N GLY A 189 31.86 -25.17 5.41
CA GLY A 189 32.02 -26.15 4.33
C GLY A 189 30.94 -27.24 4.28
N GLU A 190 29.93 -27.20 5.15
CA GLU A 190 28.90 -28.24 5.21
C GLU A 190 27.69 -27.90 4.32
N SER A 191 27.11 -28.93 3.69
CA SER A 191 25.86 -28.80 2.94
C SER A 191 24.65 -28.82 3.87
N CYS A 192 23.53 -28.22 3.46
CA CYS A 192 22.30 -28.33 4.23
C CYS A 192 21.79 -29.76 4.34
N SER A 193 22.01 -30.60 3.32
CA SER A 193 21.68 -32.03 3.40
C SER A 193 22.42 -32.74 4.53
N SER A 194 23.73 -32.47 4.71
CA SER A 194 24.51 -33.04 5.82
C SER A 194 24.11 -32.44 7.17
N ALA A 195 23.99 -31.10 7.22
CA ALA A 195 23.67 -30.39 8.45
C ALA A 195 22.34 -30.85 9.04
N CYS A 196 21.29 -30.95 8.21
CA CYS A 196 19.98 -31.45 8.66
C CYS A 196 20.06 -32.92 9.10
N LYS A 197 20.78 -33.78 8.35
CA LYS A 197 20.94 -35.19 8.67
C LYS A 197 21.62 -35.40 10.03
N SER A 198 22.60 -34.56 10.38
CA SER A 198 23.25 -34.58 11.70
C SER A 198 22.29 -34.32 12.87
N LYS A 199 21.13 -33.69 12.59
CA LYS A 199 20.04 -33.42 13.52
C LYS A 199 18.88 -34.40 13.39
N GLY A 200 19.04 -35.49 12.63
CA GLY A 200 17.98 -36.46 12.37
C GLY A 200 16.84 -35.93 11.49
N LYS A 201 17.10 -34.90 10.68
CA LYS A 201 16.12 -34.22 9.82
C LYS A 201 16.56 -34.21 8.36
N SER A 202 15.67 -33.80 7.45
CA SER A 202 15.96 -33.64 6.03
C SER A 202 15.92 -32.17 5.60
N CYS A 203 16.74 -31.79 4.61
CA CYS A 203 16.74 -30.44 4.09
C CYS A 203 15.51 -30.18 3.20
N VAL A 204 14.90 -29.00 3.36
CA VAL A 204 13.66 -28.62 2.69
C VAL A 204 13.92 -27.56 1.62
N SER A 205 14.26 -28.00 0.41
CA SER A 205 14.75 -27.12 -0.68
C SER A 205 13.82 -25.95 -1.01
N ASN A 206 12.50 -26.15 -1.04
CA ASN A 206 11.54 -25.08 -1.38
C ASN A 206 11.43 -23.98 -0.31
N LYS A 207 12.08 -24.14 0.84
CA LYS A 207 12.18 -23.12 1.89
C LYS A 207 13.48 -22.35 1.84
N LEU A 208 14.44 -22.74 1.00
CA LEU A 208 15.67 -21.97 0.79
C LEU A 208 15.36 -20.58 0.22
N SER A 209 14.38 -20.42 -0.66
CA SER A 209 13.99 -19.11 -1.20
C SER A 209 13.43 -18.17 -0.13
N VAL A 210 12.82 -18.73 0.91
CA VAL A 210 12.34 -17.96 2.06
C VAL A 210 13.50 -17.46 2.90
N LEU A 211 14.52 -18.31 3.11
CA LEU A 211 15.73 -17.98 3.88
C LEU A 211 16.75 -17.14 3.09
N ASN A 212 16.68 -17.17 1.75
CA ASN A 212 17.57 -16.46 0.84
C ASN A 212 17.20 -14.97 0.71
N LYS A 213 17.12 -14.31 1.85
CA LYS A 213 16.85 -12.88 1.99
C LYS A 213 17.80 -12.31 3.01
N CYS A 214 18.28 -11.11 2.77
CA CYS A 214 19.20 -10.48 3.70
C CYS A 214 18.63 -10.37 5.12
N GLU A 215 17.35 -9.98 5.24
CA GLU A 215 16.64 -9.89 6.51
C GLU A 215 16.63 -11.22 7.31
N MET A 216 16.57 -12.36 6.61
CA MET A 216 16.61 -13.68 7.24
C MET A 216 18.03 -14.05 7.64
N LEU A 217 19.01 -13.74 6.80
CA LEU A 217 20.42 -13.94 7.14
C LEU A 217 20.80 -13.12 8.38
N GLU A 218 20.48 -11.82 8.42
CA GLU A 218 20.76 -10.94 9.56
C GLU A 218 20.07 -11.36 10.85
N ARG A 219 18.91 -12.05 10.76
CA ARG A 219 18.19 -12.56 11.93
C ARG A 219 18.89 -13.76 12.58
N TYR A 220 19.50 -14.64 11.80
CA TYR A 220 20.08 -15.90 12.30
C TYR A 220 21.61 -15.91 12.32
N MET A 221 22.26 -15.06 11.54
CA MET A 221 23.70 -15.03 11.33
C MET A 221 24.30 -13.69 11.73
N ARG A 222 25.63 -13.65 11.91
CA ARG A 222 26.35 -12.44 12.32
C ARG A 222 26.85 -11.67 11.12
N CYS A 223 25.93 -11.24 10.25
CA CYS A 223 26.26 -10.36 9.13
C CYS A 223 26.84 -9.05 9.70
N LYS A 224 28.12 -8.76 9.50
CA LYS A 224 28.79 -7.53 9.99
C LYS A 224 28.33 -6.27 9.21
N GLY A 225 27.01 -6.05 9.17
CA GLY A 225 26.35 -4.96 8.45
C GLY A 225 26.49 -5.02 6.93
N SER A 226 26.88 -6.18 6.37
CA SER A 226 27.18 -6.34 4.95
C SER A 226 26.51 -7.59 4.40
N CYS A 227 25.83 -7.42 3.25
CA CYS A 227 24.99 -8.44 2.65
C CYS A 227 25.02 -8.30 1.13
N PHE A 228 25.50 -9.33 0.43
CA PHE A 228 25.81 -9.24 -0.99
C PHE A 228 25.11 -10.33 -1.81
N ALA A 229 24.64 -9.94 -2.99
CA ALA A 229 24.22 -10.88 -4.02
C ALA A 229 25.46 -11.62 -4.55
N SER A 230 25.37 -12.95 -4.67
CA SER A 230 26.42 -13.83 -5.18
C SER A 230 25.82 -15.01 -5.96
N THR A 231 26.66 -15.72 -6.71
CA THR A 231 26.26 -16.83 -7.61
C THR A 231 26.76 -18.21 -7.13
N GLY A 232 27.28 -18.30 -5.92
CA GLY A 232 27.74 -19.54 -5.32
C GLY A 232 26.61 -20.52 -4.95
N ALA A 233 26.90 -21.82 -5.07
CA ALA A 233 25.92 -22.88 -4.76
C ALA A 233 25.63 -23.00 -3.24
N ASP A 234 26.46 -22.39 -2.40
CA ASP A 234 26.38 -22.41 -0.94
C ASP A 234 25.42 -21.37 -0.34
N GLN A 235 24.93 -20.41 -1.13
CA GLN A 235 23.95 -19.46 -0.62
C GLN A 235 22.61 -20.14 -0.23
N PRO A 236 21.86 -19.61 0.76
CA PRO A 236 22.21 -18.48 1.62
C PRO A 236 23.22 -18.84 2.71
N ALA A 237 24.23 -17.98 2.93
CA ALA A 237 25.33 -18.27 3.84
C ALA A 237 26.01 -17.04 4.44
N GLU A 238 26.72 -17.23 5.56
CA GLU A 238 27.64 -16.26 6.15
C GLU A 238 29.08 -16.66 5.81
N VAL A 239 29.90 -15.69 5.39
CA VAL A 239 31.34 -15.88 5.19
C VAL A 239 32.02 -15.90 6.55
N VAL A 240 32.82 -16.95 6.82
CA VAL A 240 33.52 -17.09 8.10
C VAL A 240 34.59 -16.01 8.30
N ASP A 241 34.87 -15.67 9.56
CA ASP A 241 35.80 -14.59 9.92
C ASP A 241 37.25 -14.84 9.49
N ASP A 242 37.67 -16.10 9.38
CA ASP A 242 39.00 -16.54 8.96
C ASP A 242 39.16 -16.66 7.44
N ALA A 243 38.13 -16.34 6.67
CA ALA A 243 38.19 -16.35 5.22
C ALA A 243 39.20 -15.29 4.68
N PRO A 244 39.72 -15.47 3.45
CA PRO A 244 40.57 -14.46 2.82
C PRO A 244 39.87 -13.10 2.77
N LYS A 245 40.61 -12.00 2.99
CA LYS A 245 40.04 -10.63 3.00
C LYS A 245 39.24 -10.30 1.73
N GLN A 246 39.63 -10.88 0.61
CA GLN A 246 39.00 -10.69 -0.70
C GLN A 246 37.58 -11.27 -0.78
N THR A 247 37.22 -12.20 0.10
CA THR A 247 35.90 -12.86 0.11
C THR A 247 34.93 -12.23 1.12
N ASN A 248 35.24 -11.04 1.66
CA ASN A 248 34.42 -10.30 2.62
C ASN A 248 34.09 -11.11 3.91
N PRO A 249 35.07 -11.40 4.77
CA PRO A 249 34.83 -12.12 6.03
C PRO A 249 33.75 -11.46 6.89
N GLY A 250 32.79 -12.27 7.37
CA GLY A 250 31.65 -11.83 8.17
C GLY A 250 30.50 -11.19 7.37
N ALA A 251 30.58 -11.15 6.04
CA ALA A 251 29.45 -10.75 5.20
C ALA A 251 28.47 -11.91 5.00
N CYS A 252 27.20 -11.58 4.81
CA CYS A 252 26.17 -12.55 4.41
C CYS A 252 25.96 -12.52 2.90
N LEU A 253 25.70 -13.69 2.32
CA LEU A 253 25.58 -13.90 0.89
C LEU A 253 24.22 -14.53 0.57
N TYR A 254 23.52 -13.96 -0.40
CA TYR A 254 22.30 -14.49 -0.96
C TYR A 254 22.44 -14.58 -2.50
N THR A 255 21.61 -15.38 -3.15
CA THR A 255 21.57 -15.43 -4.63
C THR A 255 20.35 -14.71 -5.18
N GLU A 256 20.50 -14.00 -6.29
CA GLU A 256 19.34 -13.43 -7.02
C GLU A 256 18.66 -14.47 -7.92
N GLN A 257 19.34 -15.59 -8.20
CA GLN A 257 18.83 -16.65 -9.07
C GLN A 257 18.29 -17.80 -8.21
N GLU A 258 16.97 -17.85 -8.03
CA GLU A 258 16.31 -18.90 -7.23
C GLU A 258 16.61 -20.32 -7.74
N THR A 259 16.89 -20.49 -9.04
CA THR A 259 17.26 -21.76 -9.67
C THR A 259 18.59 -22.33 -9.17
N LEU A 260 19.46 -21.50 -8.57
CA LEU A 260 20.75 -21.93 -8.02
C LEU A 260 20.64 -22.45 -6.58
N LEU A 261 19.49 -22.29 -5.91
CA LEU A 261 19.31 -22.72 -4.53
C LEU A 261 19.29 -24.26 -4.44
N SER A 262 20.24 -24.81 -3.68
CA SER A 262 20.38 -26.26 -3.52
C SER A 262 20.78 -26.67 -2.10
N CYS A 263 20.14 -27.71 -1.57
CA CYS A 263 20.53 -28.31 -0.29
C CYS A 263 21.93 -28.96 -0.33
N ALA A 264 22.41 -29.35 -1.51
CA ALA A 264 23.68 -30.06 -1.68
C ALA A 264 24.90 -29.12 -1.78
N GLY A 265 24.70 -27.84 -2.08
CA GLY A 265 25.78 -26.88 -2.24
C GLY A 265 26.65 -26.72 -0.99
N THR A 266 27.93 -26.47 -1.20
CA THR A 266 28.95 -26.28 -0.16
C THR A 266 29.96 -25.25 -0.61
N HIS A 267 30.61 -24.59 0.35
CA HIS A 267 31.77 -23.76 0.08
C HIS A 267 32.67 -23.67 1.32
N GLN A 268 33.99 -23.77 1.12
CA GLN A 268 34.97 -23.92 2.20
C GLN A 268 35.04 -22.74 3.19
N HIS A 269 34.60 -21.56 2.77
CA HIS A 269 34.65 -20.32 3.55
C HIS A 269 33.29 -19.81 3.99
N THR A 270 32.25 -20.62 3.89
CA THR A 270 30.91 -20.21 4.31
C THR A 270 30.25 -21.23 5.22
N ARG A 271 29.33 -20.75 6.04
CA ARG A 271 28.40 -21.55 6.84
C ARG A 271 26.99 -21.24 6.37
N ARG A 272 26.23 -22.28 6.06
CA ARG A 272 24.92 -22.16 5.39
C ARG A 272 23.77 -22.02 6.38
N LEU A 273 22.73 -21.27 6.00
CA LEU A 273 21.47 -21.21 6.74
C LEU A 273 20.51 -22.25 6.15
N CYS A 274 20.18 -23.27 6.94
CA CYS A 274 19.56 -24.49 6.43
C CYS A 274 18.15 -24.69 6.99
N PRO A 275 17.13 -24.88 6.12
CA PRO A 275 15.78 -25.26 6.52
C PRO A 275 15.67 -26.78 6.65
N CYS A 276 15.46 -27.30 7.86
CA CYS A 276 15.36 -28.73 8.13
C CYS A 276 13.98 -29.12 8.66
N ALA A 277 13.41 -30.22 8.19
CA ALA A 277 12.20 -30.82 8.76
C ALA A 277 12.44 -32.30 9.08
#